data_AF-A0A7Z9BNQ1-F1
#
_entry.id   AF-A0A7Z9BNQ1-F1
#
_cell.length_a   1.000
_cell.length_b   1.000
_cell.length_c   1.000
_cell.angle_alpha   90.00
_cell.angle_beta   90.00
_cell.angle_gamma   90.00
#
_symmetry.space_group_name_H-M   'P 1'
#
loop_
_entity.id
_entity.type
_entity.pdbx_description
1 polymer ?
#
loop_
_entity_poly.entity_id
_entity_poly.type
_entity_poly.pdbx_seq_one_letter_code
_entity_poly.pdbx_strand_id
1 'polypeptide(L)'
;MDFMRYPEEDHAQDLYKDLTEKFVNRTPPIIYSIKGAGVHWGFYVKSGCKICSIECFDKFGSPEYFISFGKNSKRVATGRTSSKLDTINAVDDWIKGDELSILYKKFSFIDRSKRDVIKIYKELVTTDSSLSKLVKIERCFSDYQLWFKSDDRAVYIGYNHQNKILDASCRGDNALLFKLKTQDRKSLAKLLKRWLCDRALPSQIQTEFPWVEMGNLADFYEKGNLFEGEVLESWNSIENFYESNRICLGNELTDLMIKFIKSMRQEGYDRYLRAGQSVYYLNLSRSRKHGYLGSYISFWGEYDSFHGYNGYKEIQCLRVTYSVECKTVEEFEEDEIILTPRIRNLLHQLAKQPIN
;
A
#
# COMPACT_ATOMS: atom_id res chain seq x y z
N MET A 1 -8.65 -22.64 -33.50
CA MET A 1 -8.41 -21.88 -32.26
C MET A 1 -7.04 -22.28 -31.79
N ASP A 2 -6.03 -21.44 -32.04
CA ASP A 2 -4.73 -21.64 -31.41
C ASP A 2 -4.93 -21.48 -29.90
N PHE A 3 -4.61 -22.53 -29.14
CA PHE A 3 -4.52 -22.42 -27.69
C PHE A 3 -3.45 -21.37 -27.40
N MET A 4 -3.86 -20.24 -26.81
CA MET A 4 -2.93 -19.22 -26.35
C MET A 4 -1.99 -19.87 -25.34
N ARG A 5 -0.75 -20.13 -25.76
CA ARG A 5 0.28 -20.76 -24.94
C ARG A 5 0.90 -19.70 -24.04
N TYR A 6 0.84 -19.93 -22.74
CA TYR A 6 1.36 -19.00 -21.74
C TYR A 6 2.79 -19.40 -21.37
N PRO A 7 3.78 -18.49 -21.38
CA PRO A 7 5.16 -18.81 -21.00
C PRO A 7 5.29 -19.44 -19.60
N GLU A 8 4.39 -19.08 -18.67
CA GLU A 8 4.33 -19.68 -17.33
C GLU A 8 4.05 -21.18 -17.35
N GLU A 9 3.27 -21.66 -18.32
CA GLU A 9 3.02 -23.08 -18.53
C GLU A 9 4.31 -23.79 -18.94
N ASP A 10 5.05 -23.22 -19.88
CA ASP A 10 6.33 -23.78 -20.36
C ASP A 10 7.36 -23.85 -19.23
N HIS A 11 7.50 -22.77 -18.45
CA HIS A 11 8.37 -22.74 -17.28
C HIS A 11 7.98 -23.79 -16.22
N ALA A 12 6.67 -23.98 -16.00
CA ALA A 12 6.16 -24.96 -15.06
C ALA A 12 6.36 -26.41 -15.55
N GLN A 13 6.17 -26.68 -16.85
CA GLN A 13 6.41 -27.99 -17.45
C GLN A 13 7.90 -28.36 -17.44
N ASP A 14 8.79 -27.42 -17.76
CA ASP A 14 10.24 -27.61 -17.69
C ASP A 14 10.70 -27.92 -16.25
N LEU A 15 10.23 -27.13 -15.27
CA LEU A 15 10.50 -27.40 -13.86
C LEU A 15 9.92 -28.75 -13.39
N TYR A 16 8.72 -29.10 -13.85
CA TYR A 16 8.08 -30.37 -13.54
C TYR A 16 8.93 -31.55 -14.01
N LYS A 17 9.41 -31.52 -15.26
CA LYS A 17 10.26 -32.57 -15.81
C LYS A 17 11.48 -32.83 -14.93
N ASP A 18 12.24 -31.79 -14.60
CA ASP A 18 13.46 -31.93 -13.80
C ASP A 18 13.18 -32.42 -12.36
N LEU A 19 12.08 -31.94 -11.73
CA LEU A 19 11.70 -32.38 -10.39
C LEU A 19 11.25 -33.84 -10.38
N THR A 20 10.49 -34.27 -11.39
CA THR A 20 10.02 -35.66 -11.48
C THR A 20 11.16 -36.64 -11.70
N GLU A 21 12.10 -36.33 -12.58
CA GLU A 21 13.34 -37.12 -12.77
C GLU A 21 14.11 -37.28 -11.45
N LYS A 22 14.15 -36.22 -10.62
CA LYS A 22 14.81 -36.24 -9.32
C LYS A 22 14.07 -37.06 -8.24
N PHE A 23 12.76 -37.26 -8.40
CA PHE A 23 11.91 -37.90 -7.39
C PHE A 23 11.49 -39.34 -7.73
N VAL A 24 11.59 -39.76 -8.99
CA VAL A 24 11.06 -41.04 -9.50
C VAL A 24 11.51 -42.28 -8.72
N ASN A 25 12.73 -42.28 -8.17
CA ASN A 25 13.32 -43.43 -7.48
C ASN A 25 13.40 -43.26 -5.95
N ARG A 26 12.59 -42.37 -5.36
CA ARG A 26 12.68 -42.08 -3.92
C ARG A 26 11.85 -42.99 -3.04
N THR A 27 12.43 -43.30 -1.89
CA THR A 27 11.79 -44.03 -0.80
C THR A 27 11.81 -43.17 0.46
N PRO A 28 10.66 -42.88 1.10
CA PRO A 28 9.30 -43.23 0.66
C PRO A 28 8.88 -42.50 -0.63
N PRO A 29 7.87 -43.01 -1.36
CA PRO A 29 7.35 -42.35 -2.55
C PRO A 29 6.91 -40.91 -2.27
N ILE A 30 7.26 -40.01 -3.18
CA ILE A 30 6.89 -38.59 -3.12
C ILE A 30 5.60 -38.39 -3.91
N ILE A 31 4.65 -37.68 -3.34
CA ILE A 31 3.42 -37.26 -4.03
C ILE A 31 3.70 -35.92 -4.70
N TYR A 32 3.45 -35.80 -6.00
CA TYR A 32 3.59 -34.54 -6.71
C TYR A 32 2.53 -34.37 -7.81
N SER A 33 2.25 -33.12 -8.17
CA SER A 33 1.33 -32.77 -9.25
C SER A 33 1.64 -31.39 -9.82
N ILE A 34 1.45 -31.21 -11.12
CA ILE A 34 1.39 -29.90 -11.78
C ILE A 34 -0.07 -29.50 -11.98
N LYS A 35 -0.40 -28.22 -11.73
CA LYS A 35 -1.74 -27.65 -11.98
C LYS A 35 -1.61 -26.20 -12.41
N GLY A 36 -2.49 -25.75 -13.30
CA GLY A 36 -2.57 -24.35 -13.67
C GLY A 36 -3.63 -24.05 -14.71
N ALA A 37 -3.84 -22.75 -14.95
CA ALA A 37 -4.65 -22.20 -16.02
C ALA A 37 -4.21 -20.76 -16.32
N GLY A 38 -4.10 -20.40 -17.60
CA GLY A 38 -3.64 -19.07 -18.01
C GLY A 38 -2.23 -18.77 -17.49
N VAL A 39 -2.06 -17.65 -16.81
CA VAL A 39 -0.79 -17.20 -16.20
C VAL A 39 -0.53 -17.81 -14.80
N HIS A 40 -1.42 -18.67 -14.31
CA HIS A 40 -1.31 -19.26 -12.98
C HIS A 40 -0.93 -20.73 -13.10
N TRP A 41 0.38 -21.01 -13.15
CA TRP A 41 0.90 -22.38 -13.17
C TRP A 41 1.77 -22.67 -11.96
N GLY A 42 1.68 -23.90 -11.47
CA GLY A 42 2.47 -24.31 -10.33
C GLY A 42 2.59 -25.80 -10.12
N PHE A 43 3.53 -26.14 -9.24
CA PHE A 43 3.86 -27.49 -8.86
C PHE A 43 3.65 -27.69 -7.36
N TYR A 44 3.06 -28.83 -7.01
CA TYR A 44 2.88 -29.27 -5.64
C TYR A 44 3.68 -30.54 -5.40
N VAL A 45 4.38 -30.61 -4.26
CA VAL A 45 5.13 -31.79 -3.84
C VAL A 45 4.99 -32.02 -2.34
N LYS A 46 4.88 -33.29 -1.94
CA LYS A 46 4.71 -33.72 -0.56
C LYS A 46 5.46 -35.02 -0.28
N SER A 47 6.15 -35.05 0.86
CA SER A 47 6.68 -36.27 1.48
C SER A 47 6.43 -36.22 2.98
N GLY A 48 5.66 -37.19 3.49
CA GLY A 48 5.22 -37.21 4.89
C GLY A 48 4.55 -35.89 5.31
N CYS A 49 5.15 -35.19 6.28
CA CYS A 49 4.68 -33.90 6.78
C CYS A 49 5.21 -32.67 6.03
N LYS A 50 6.19 -32.85 5.12
CA LYS A 50 6.85 -31.77 4.39
C LYS A 50 6.15 -31.56 3.05
N ILE A 51 5.85 -30.31 2.74
CA ILE A 51 5.12 -29.89 1.55
C ILE A 51 5.86 -28.72 0.91
N CYS A 52 5.93 -28.67 -0.42
CA CYS A 52 6.22 -27.45 -1.16
C CYS A 52 5.12 -27.18 -2.19
N SER A 53 4.79 -25.90 -2.36
CA SER A 53 4.09 -25.41 -3.55
C SER A 53 4.99 -24.40 -4.26
N ILE A 54 5.05 -24.46 -5.59
CA ILE A 54 5.88 -23.61 -6.43
C ILE A 54 4.96 -22.96 -7.45
N GLU A 55 4.93 -21.64 -7.48
CA GLU A 55 4.25 -20.86 -8.51
C GLU A 55 5.31 -20.36 -9.49
N CYS A 56 5.03 -20.50 -10.80
CA CYS A 56 5.91 -20.07 -11.87
C CYS A 56 5.35 -18.78 -12.50
N PHE A 57 6.22 -17.80 -12.69
CA PHE A 57 5.92 -16.53 -13.34
C PHE A 57 6.86 -16.30 -14.51
N ASP A 58 6.39 -15.59 -15.54
CA ASP A 58 7.25 -15.02 -16.56
C ASP A 58 7.58 -13.57 -16.25
N LYS A 59 8.86 -13.25 -16.23
CA LYS A 59 9.39 -11.91 -15.97
C LYS A 59 10.19 -11.45 -17.17
N PHE A 60 9.49 -10.91 -18.16
CA PHE A 60 10.07 -10.43 -19.42
C PHE A 60 10.83 -11.55 -20.17
N GLY A 61 10.21 -12.73 -20.29
CA GLY A 61 10.77 -13.90 -20.97
C GLY A 61 11.72 -14.74 -20.14
N SER A 62 11.88 -14.44 -18.84
CA SER A 62 12.69 -15.23 -17.91
C SER A 62 11.85 -15.81 -16.77
N PRO A 63 12.08 -17.06 -16.35
CA PRO A 63 11.31 -17.67 -15.27
C PRO A 63 11.62 -17.05 -13.91
N GLU A 64 10.59 -16.92 -13.10
CA GLU A 64 10.70 -16.63 -11.67
C GLU A 64 9.82 -17.60 -10.87
N TYR A 65 10.38 -18.17 -9.81
CA TYR A 65 9.75 -19.21 -9.01
C TYR A 65 9.45 -18.67 -7.61
N PHE A 66 8.19 -18.76 -7.18
CA PHE A 66 7.80 -18.52 -5.80
C PHE A 66 7.51 -19.83 -5.10
N ILE A 67 8.28 -20.15 -4.07
CA ILE A 67 8.22 -21.40 -3.33
C ILE A 67 7.61 -21.14 -1.97
N SER A 68 6.61 -21.93 -1.58
CA SER A 68 6.05 -21.97 -0.23
C SER A 68 6.38 -23.31 0.40
N PHE A 69 7.15 -23.27 1.49
CA PHE A 69 7.56 -24.44 2.27
C PHE A 69 6.57 -24.65 3.42
N GLY A 70 6.00 -25.86 3.52
CA GLY A 70 5.03 -26.24 4.52
C GLY A 70 5.46 -27.44 5.36
N LYS A 71 5.07 -27.44 6.65
CA LYS A 71 5.21 -28.56 7.60
C LYS A 71 3.85 -28.76 8.27
N ASN A 72 3.32 -29.99 8.27
CA ASN A 72 1.99 -30.31 8.84
C ASN A 72 0.88 -29.40 8.29
N SER A 73 0.84 -29.21 6.97
CA SER A 73 -0.13 -28.34 6.26
C SER A 73 -0.08 -26.85 6.63
N LYS A 74 0.90 -26.41 7.41
CA LYS A 74 1.15 -25.00 7.71
C LYS A 74 2.35 -24.51 6.92
N ARG A 75 2.20 -23.37 6.24
CA ARG A 75 3.33 -22.67 5.61
C ARG A 75 4.28 -22.15 6.70
N VAL A 76 5.55 -22.53 6.61
CA VAL A 76 6.60 -22.17 7.57
C VAL A 76 7.64 -21.21 6.99
N ALA A 77 7.81 -21.20 5.66
CA ALA A 77 8.71 -20.29 4.96
C ALA A 77 8.26 -20.07 3.52
N THR A 78 8.80 -19.03 2.90
CA THR A 78 8.61 -18.70 1.48
C THR A 78 9.94 -18.37 0.84
N GLY A 79 10.02 -18.38 -0.48
CA GLY A 79 11.22 -17.94 -1.20
C GLY A 79 10.87 -17.54 -2.62
N ARG A 80 11.63 -16.60 -3.19
CA ARG A 80 11.48 -16.18 -4.59
C ARG A 80 12.85 -16.14 -5.28
N THR A 81 13.00 -16.82 -6.41
CA THR A 81 14.27 -16.90 -7.15
C THR A 81 14.02 -17.09 -8.64
N SER A 82 14.93 -16.62 -9.50
CA SER A 82 14.95 -16.94 -10.93
C SER A 82 15.78 -18.19 -11.26
N SER A 83 16.50 -18.75 -10.28
CA SER A 83 17.32 -19.93 -10.47
C SER A 83 16.48 -21.21 -10.38
N LYS A 84 16.32 -21.89 -11.53
CA LYS A 84 15.67 -23.21 -11.61
C LYS A 84 16.42 -24.24 -10.74
N LEU A 85 17.77 -24.22 -10.80
CA LEU A 85 18.61 -25.12 -10.03
C LEU A 85 18.43 -24.93 -8.51
N ASP A 86 18.41 -23.68 -8.03
CA ASP A 86 18.19 -23.40 -6.61
C ASP A 86 16.78 -23.79 -6.17
N THR A 87 15.78 -23.61 -7.04
CA THR A 87 14.41 -24.06 -6.80
C THR A 87 14.36 -25.57 -6.59
N ILE A 88 14.94 -26.34 -7.53
CA ILE A 88 15.01 -27.80 -7.47
C ILE A 88 15.74 -28.26 -6.21
N ASN A 89 16.89 -27.68 -5.90
CA ASN A 89 17.70 -28.07 -4.76
C ASN A 89 17.05 -27.72 -3.41
N ALA A 90 16.42 -26.56 -3.30
CA ALA A 90 15.73 -26.16 -2.07
C ALA A 90 14.49 -27.03 -1.80
N VAL A 91 13.73 -27.34 -2.84
CA VAL A 91 12.57 -28.24 -2.75
C VAL A 91 13.04 -29.64 -2.38
N ASP A 92 14.09 -30.13 -3.02
CA ASP A 92 14.68 -31.42 -2.72
C ASP A 92 15.10 -31.55 -1.24
N ASP A 93 15.95 -30.62 -0.77
CA ASP A 93 16.45 -30.62 0.60
C ASP A 93 15.29 -30.56 1.61
N TRP A 94 14.28 -29.72 1.37
CA TRP A 94 13.09 -29.66 2.23
C TRP A 94 12.34 -30.98 2.31
N ILE A 95 12.10 -31.60 1.16
CA ILE A 95 11.29 -32.82 1.03
C ILE A 95 12.03 -34.05 1.56
N LYS A 96 13.37 -34.05 1.55
CA LYS A 96 14.22 -35.03 2.26
C LYS A 96 14.11 -34.95 3.78
N GLY A 97 13.57 -33.84 4.29
CA GLY A 97 13.37 -33.63 5.72
C GLY A 97 14.35 -32.65 6.36
N ASP A 98 15.20 -31.97 5.58
CA ASP A 98 16.09 -30.94 6.14
C ASP A 98 15.27 -29.90 6.93
N GLU A 99 15.85 -29.44 8.03
CA GLU A 99 15.27 -28.39 8.85
C GLU A 99 15.52 -27.01 8.22
N LEU A 100 14.60 -26.07 8.50
CA LEU A 100 14.62 -24.74 7.87
C LEU A 100 15.93 -23.97 8.13
N SER A 101 16.59 -24.23 9.26
CA SER A 101 17.90 -23.67 9.59
C SER A 101 19.02 -24.12 8.65
N ILE A 102 18.94 -25.34 8.09
CA ILE A 102 19.88 -25.85 7.09
C ILE A 102 19.61 -25.16 5.76
N LEU A 103 18.33 -25.09 5.37
CA LEU A 103 17.89 -24.41 4.15
C LEU A 103 18.36 -22.94 4.13
N TYR A 104 18.26 -22.23 5.25
CA TYR A 104 18.74 -20.85 5.34
C TYR A 104 20.24 -20.67 5.09
N LYS A 105 21.06 -21.67 5.40
CA LYS A 105 22.51 -21.64 5.16
C LYS A 105 22.83 -21.85 3.68
N LYS A 106 22.06 -22.70 2.99
CA LYS A 106 22.26 -23.06 1.58
C LYS A 106 21.61 -22.07 0.61
N PHE A 107 20.43 -21.56 0.95
CA PHE A 107 19.57 -20.81 0.05
C PHE A 107 19.27 -19.41 0.61
N SER A 108 19.91 -18.39 0.03
CA SER A 108 19.75 -16.98 0.45
C SER A 108 18.38 -16.39 0.14
N PHE A 109 17.65 -16.99 -0.81
CA PHE A 109 16.35 -16.48 -1.25
C PHE A 109 15.19 -16.83 -0.31
N ILE A 110 15.34 -17.83 0.57
CA ILE A 110 14.28 -18.28 1.48
C ILE A 110 14.13 -17.26 2.62
N ASP A 111 12.91 -16.79 2.86
CA ASP A 111 12.53 -15.76 3.84
C ASP A 111 13.47 -14.55 3.80
N ARG A 112 14.01 -14.20 2.62
CA ARG A 112 15.04 -13.16 2.47
C ARG A 112 14.59 -11.83 3.06
N SER A 113 13.38 -11.37 2.71
CA SER A 113 12.80 -10.12 3.23
C SER A 113 12.68 -10.14 4.75
N LYS A 114 12.14 -11.22 5.31
CA LYS A 114 12.04 -11.42 6.77
C LYS A 114 13.41 -11.40 7.45
N ARG A 115 14.39 -12.14 6.92
CA ARG A 115 15.72 -12.27 7.51
C ARG A 115 16.49 -10.95 7.47
N ASP A 116 16.41 -10.22 6.37
CA ASP A 116 17.03 -8.91 6.24
C ASP A 116 16.41 -7.91 7.23
N VAL A 117 15.08 -7.87 7.32
CA VAL A 117 14.36 -7.01 8.28
C VAL A 117 14.72 -7.35 9.73
N ILE A 118 14.83 -8.64 10.08
CA ILE A 118 15.30 -9.09 11.41
C ILE A 118 16.75 -8.63 11.67
N LYS A 119 17.63 -8.73 10.67
CA LYS A 119 19.02 -8.27 10.79
C LYS A 119 19.06 -6.76 11.05
N ILE A 120 18.31 -5.98 10.27
CA ILE A 120 18.22 -4.52 10.42
C ILE A 120 17.68 -4.17 11.81
N TYR A 121 16.62 -4.84 12.26
CA TYR A 121 16.10 -4.67 13.60
C TYR A 121 17.18 -4.86 14.68
N LYS A 122 17.96 -5.94 14.59
CA LYS A 122 19.05 -6.20 15.54
C LYS A 122 20.10 -5.09 15.53
N GLU A 123 20.47 -4.58 14.36
CA GLU A 123 21.44 -3.48 14.23
C GLU A 123 20.92 -2.18 14.85
N LEU A 124 19.63 -1.86 14.65
CA LEU A 124 18.99 -0.68 15.25
C LEU A 124 18.93 -0.79 16.78
N VAL A 125 18.49 -1.93 17.32
CA VAL A 125 18.41 -2.16 18.78
C VAL A 125 19.77 -2.27 19.45
N THR A 126 20.78 -2.81 18.75
CA THR A 126 22.16 -2.81 19.26
C THR A 126 22.69 -1.38 19.38
N THR A 127 22.29 -0.50 18.46
CA THR A 127 22.67 0.92 18.51
C THR A 127 21.93 1.65 19.64
N ASP A 128 20.64 1.37 19.84
CA ASP A 128 19.88 1.88 20.97
C ASP A 128 18.85 0.86 21.50
N SER A 129 19.11 0.36 22.70
CA SER A 129 18.31 -0.72 23.32
C SER A 129 16.88 -0.30 23.69
N SER A 130 16.60 1.00 23.82
CA SER A 130 15.26 1.51 24.15
C SER A 130 14.22 1.15 23.07
N LEU A 131 14.67 0.98 21.82
CA LEU A 131 13.83 0.65 20.67
C LEU A 131 13.25 -0.79 20.72
N SER A 132 13.86 -1.68 21.50
CA SER A 132 13.48 -3.10 21.56
C SER A 132 12.02 -3.35 21.95
N LYS A 133 11.46 -2.49 22.81
CA LYS A 133 10.08 -2.61 23.32
C LYS A 133 9.04 -2.00 22.38
N LEU A 134 9.47 -1.21 21.40
CA LEU A 134 8.58 -0.44 20.53
C LEU A 134 8.32 -1.14 19.19
N VAL A 135 9.06 -2.20 18.88
CA VAL A 135 9.07 -2.79 17.54
C VAL A 135 8.11 -3.97 17.40
N LYS A 136 7.49 -4.05 16.23
CA LYS A 136 6.85 -5.24 15.71
C LYS A 136 7.35 -5.48 14.30
N ILE A 137 7.64 -6.73 13.97
CA ILE A 137 7.89 -7.15 12.60
C ILE A 137 6.56 -7.58 12.01
N GLU A 138 6.09 -6.86 10.99
CA GLU A 138 4.84 -7.17 10.32
C GLU A 138 5.07 -7.64 8.91
N ARG A 139 4.20 -8.54 8.47
CA ARG A 139 4.13 -8.98 7.09
C ARG A 139 3.09 -8.13 6.37
N CYS A 140 3.51 -7.44 5.32
CA CYS A 140 2.65 -6.69 4.42
C CYS A 140 2.71 -7.36 3.04
N PHE A 141 1.62 -8.04 2.65
CA PHE A 141 1.57 -8.88 1.45
C PHE A 141 2.69 -9.96 1.41
N SER A 142 3.63 -9.84 0.47
CA SER A 142 4.80 -10.72 0.30
C SER A 142 6.03 -10.26 1.10
N ASP A 143 6.03 -9.03 1.61
CA ASP A 143 7.21 -8.42 2.23
C ASP A 143 7.06 -8.27 3.74
N TYR A 144 8.18 -7.99 4.39
CA TYR A 144 8.25 -7.71 5.81
C TYR A 144 8.70 -6.27 6.03
N GLN A 145 8.17 -5.65 7.07
CA GLN A 145 8.47 -4.27 7.44
C GLN A 145 8.71 -4.20 8.95
N LEU A 146 9.51 -3.22 9.38
CA LEU A 146 9.59 -2.87 10.79
C LEU A 146 8.54 -1.82 11.09
N TRP A 147 7.75 -2.07 12.12
CA TRP A 147 6.85 -1.09 12.67
C TRP A 147 7.29 -0.77 14.09
N PHE A 148 7.82 0.43 14.28
CA PHE A 148 8.07 0.96 15.62
C PHE A 148 6.88 1.82 16.03
N LYS A 149 6.33 1.58 17.23
CA LYS A 149 5.17 2.29 17.73
C LYS A 149 5.36 2.67 19.20
N SER A 150 5.07 3.92 19.52
CA SER A 150 4.77 4.41 20.86
C SER A 150 3.32 4.94 20.88
N ASP A 151 2.90 5.60 21.96
CA ASP A 151 1.49 5.97 22.20
C ASP A 151 0.80 6.62 20.99
N ASP A 152 1.25 7.83 20.63
CA ASP A 152 0.75 8.65 19.52
C ASP A 152 1.70 8.67 18.31
N ARG A 153 2.86 8.01 18.39
CA ARG A 153 3.89 8.07 17.33
C ARG A 153 4.20 6.71 16.75
N ALA A 154 4.48 6.68 15.46
CA ALA A 154 4.85 5.46 14.76
C ALA A 154 5.90 5.74 13.68
N VAL A 155 6.70 4.71 13.37
CA VAL A 155 7.56 4.68 12.20
C VAL A 155 7.39 3.34 11.50
N TYR A 156 7.09 3.40 10.22
CA TYR A 156 7.04 2.25 9.32
C TYR A 156 8.30 2.24 8.48
N ILE A 157 9.03 1.13 8.46
CA ILE A 157 10.30 1.01 7.72
C ILE A 157 10.22 -0.16 6.76
N GLY A 158 10.23 0.15 5.47
CA GLY A 158 10.44 -0.79 4.39
C GLY A 158 11.93 -0.91 4.04
N TYR A 159 12.32 -2.04 3.46
CA TYR A 159 13.69 -2.27 2.99
C TYR A 159 13.68 -2.67 1.52
N ASN A 160 14.31 -1.84 0.68
CA ASN A 160 14.50 -2.16 -0.71
C ASN A 160 15.78 -2.99 -0.88
N HIS A 161 15.63 -4.25 -1.26
CA HIS A 161 16.72 -5.19 -1.41
C HIS A 161 17.68 -4.88 -2.58
N GLN A 162 17.23 -4.17 -3.61
CA GLN A 162 18.01 -3.91 -4.81
C GLN A 162 19.10 -2.85 -4.54
N ASN A 163 18.71 -1.75 -3.90
CA ASN A 163 19.59 -0.62 -3.59
C ASN A 163 20.00 -0.56 -2.11
N LYS A 164 19.54 -1.51 -1.29
CA LYS A 164 19.80 -1.60 0.17
C LYS A 164 19.36 -0.35 0.95
N ILE A 165 18.39 0.39 0.43
CA ILE A 165 17.85 1.59 1.05
C ILE A 165 16.71 1.21 2.01
N LEU A 166 16.71 1.83 3.19
CA LEU A 166 15.54 1.89 4.04
C LEU A 166 14.68 3.07 3.63
N ASP A 167 13.39 2.82 3.50
CA ASP A 167 12.38 3.86 3.33
C ASP A 167 11.53 3.89 4.60
N ALA A 168 11.53 5.02 5.30
CA ALA A 168 10.78 5.16 6.54
C ALA A 168 9.76 6.30 6.47
N SER A 169 8.56 6.01 6.97
CA SER A 169 7.46 6.96 7.12
C SER A 169 7.16 7.16 8.60
N CYS A 170 7.34 8.39 9.09
CA CYS A 170 7.15 8.74 10.49
C CYS A 170 5.81 9.45 10.68
N ARG A 171 5.02 8.98 11.64
CA ARG A 171 3.66 9.43 11.90
C ARG A 171 3.46 9.88 13.33
N GLY A 172 2.67 10.93 13.52
CA GLY A 172 2.09 11.37 14.80
C GLY A 172 0.57 11.41 14.67
N ASP A 173 -0.15 10.83 15.62
CA ASP A 173 -1.61 10.66 15.60
C ASP A 173 -2.13 10.01 14.29
N ASN A 174 -1.33 9.11 13.71
CA ASN A 174 -1.52 8.50 12.39
C ASN A 174 -1.41 9.44 11.18
N ALA A 175 -1.18 10.75 11.36
CA ALA A 175 -0.81 11.64 10.27
C ALA A 175 0.65 11.43 9.88
N LEU A 176 0.93 11.39 8.58
CA LEU A 176 2.29 11.33 8.07
C LEU A 176 2.95 12.70 8.23
N LEU A 177 4.00 12.77 9.04
CA LEU A 177 4.68 14.04 9.36
C LEU A 177 5.97 14.22 8.59
N PHE A 178 6.74 13.14 8.38
CA PHE A 178 7.96 13.19 7.60
C PHE A 178 8.36 11.82 7.07
N LYS A 179 9.16 11.84 6.00
CA LYS A 179 9.73 10.65 5.36
C LYS A 179 11.24 10.76 5.31
N LEU A 180 11.88 9.61 5.16
CA LEU A 180 13.32 9.56 4.99
C LEU A 180 13.74 8.31 4.23
N LYS A 181 14.87 8.44 3.51
CA LYS A 181 15.54 7.33 2.85
C LYS A 181 17.00 7.30 3.28
N THR A 182 17.47 6.15 3.76
CA THR A 182 18.87 6.04 4.24
C THR A 182 19.42 4.63 4.17
N GLN A 183 20.75 4.52 4.05
CA GLN A 183 21.48 3.28 4.29
C GLN A 183 22.18 3.28 5.67
N ASP A 184 22.31 4.45 6.31
CA ASP A 184 22.98 4.62 7.60
C ASP A 184 22.08 4.20 8.75
N ARG A 185 22.36 3.00 9.27
CA ARG A 185 21.62 2.39 10.38
C ARG A 185 21.83 3.11 11.70
N LYS A 186 23.01 3.72 11.91
CA LYS A 186 23.30 4.42 13.16
C LYS A 186 22.53 5.74 13.23
N SER A 187 22.55 6.50 12.14
CA SER A 187 21.77 7.74 12.06
C SER A 187 20.27 7.48 12.15
N LEU A 188 19.78 6.41 11.51
CA LEU A 188 18.38 6.02 11.67
C LEU A 188 18.04 5.66 13.13
N ALA A 189 18.84 4.83 13.80
CA ALA A 189 18.56 4.44 15.19
C ALA A 189 18.47 5.66 16.12
N LYS A 190 19.38 6.63 15.95
CA LYS A 190 19.35 7.91 16.66
C LYS A 190 18.05 8.67 16.39
N LEU A 191 17.66 8.83 15.12
CA LEU A 191 16.41 9.49 14.75
C LEU A 191 15.19 8.80 15.35
N LEU A 192 15.12 7.46 15.28
CA LEU A 192 14.02 6.69 15.87
C LEU A 192 13.91 6.94 17.36
N LYS A 193 15.04 6.97 18.08
CA LYS A 193 15.06 7.28 19.51
C LYS A 193 14.59 8.70 19.79
N ARG A 194 15.10 9.70 19.06
CA ARG A 194 14.69 11.11 19.18
C ARG A 194 13.18 11.26 18.97
N TRP A 195 12.65 10.62 17.93
CA TRP A 195 11.24 10.70 17.57
C TRP A 195 10.33 9.94 18.53
N LEU A 196 10.62 8.67 18.81
CA LEU A 196 9.70 7.77 19.50
C LEU A 196 9.86 7.79 21.03
N CYS A 197 11.07 8.02 21.53
CA CYS A 197 11.39 7.95 22.96
C CYS A 197 11.55 9.34 23.57
N ASP A 198 12.41 10.18 22.98
CA ASP A 198 12.70 11.51 23.52
C ASP A 198 11.60 12.54 23.16
N ARG A 199 10.59 12.11 22.40
CA ARG A 199 9.44 12.91 21.94
C ARG A 199 9.82 14.23 21.24
N ALA A 200 10.95 14.28 20.53
CA ALA A 200 11.39 15.45 19.79
C ALA A 200 10.32 15.94 18.79
N LEU A 201 10.21 17.26 18.63
CA LEU A 201 9.28 17.89 17.70
C LEU A 201 9.81 17.77 16.25
N PRO A 202 8.95 17.83 15.22
CA PRO A 202 9.37 17.80 13.83
C PRO A 202 10.49 18.80 13.48
N SER A 203 10.41 20.05 13.94
CA SER A 203 11.45 21.08 13.71
C SER A 203 12.81 20.71 14.31
N GLN A 204 12.82 20.08 15.48
CA GLN A 204 14.02 19.57 16.13
C GLN A 204 14.61 18.40 15.33
N ILE A 205 13.77 17.48 14.86
CA ILE A 205 14.19 16.39 13.98
C ILE A 205 14.81 16.94 12.70
N GLN A 206 14.20 17.94 12.06
CA GLN A 206 14.73 18.53 10.83
C GLN A 206 16.09 19.19 11.06
N THR A 207 16.27 19.88 12.19
CA THR A 207 17.51 20.54 12.55
C THR A 207 18.65 19.53 12.79
N GLU A 208 18.36 18.45 13.51
CA GLU A 208 19.34 17.39 13.80
C GLU A 208 19.62 16.48 12.59
N PHE A 209 18.63 16.30 11.71
CA PHE A 209 18.67 15.40 10.55
C PHE A 209 18.16 16.12 9.29
N PRO A 210 18.97 17.02 8.70
CA PRO A 210 18.53 17.91 7.60
C PRO A 210 18.20 17.19 6.28
N TRP A 211 18.51 15.89 6.18
CA TRP A 211 18.19 15.01 5.06
C TRP A 211 16.79 14.38 5.16
N VAL A 212 16.04 14.67 6.22
CA VAL A 212 14.64 14.23 6.38
C VAL A 212 13.72 15.14 5.57
N GLU A 213 12.77 14.52 4.86
CA GLU A 213 11.74 15.22 4.10
C GLU A 213 10.53 15.49 5.00
N MET A 214 10.36 16.74 5.43
CA MET A 214 9.19 17.16 6.20
C MET A 214 7.94 17.22 5.31
N GLY A 215 6.83 16.69 5.82
CA GLY A 215 5.53 16.76 5.18
C GLY A 215 4.73 17.98 5.64
N ASN A 216 3.67 18.30 4.91
CA ASN A 216 2.83 19.48 5.13
C ASN A 216 2.16 19.54 6.51
N LEU A 217 2.02 18.40 7.18
CA LEU A 217 1.36 18.28 8.50
C LEU A 217 2.32 18.44 9.68
N ALA A 218 3.64 18.48 9.45
CA ALA A 218 4.65 18.56 10.50
C ALA A 218 4.45 19.78 11.42
N ASP A 219 4.33 20.97 10.83
CA ASP A 219 4.16 22.23 11.57
C ASP A 219 2.84 22.28 12.32
N PHE A 220 1.76 21.74 11.75
CA PHE A 220 0.45 21.67 12.41
C PHE A 220 0.47 20.73 13.61
N TYR A 221 1.11 19.57 13.48
CA TYR A 221 1.33 18.65 14.60
C TYR A 221 2.12 19.32 15.72
N GLU A 222 3.21 20.01 15.38
CA GLU A 222 4.06 20.70 16.36
C GLU A 222 3.33 21.79 17.14
N LYS A 223 2.44 22.53 16.48
CA LYS A 223 1.61 23.59 17.09
C LYS A 223 0.37 23.07 17.82
N GLY A 224 0.10 21.76 17.81
CA GLY A 224 -1.09 21.16 18.42
C GLY A 224 -2.39 21.33 17.60
N ASN A 225 -2.30 21.77 16.35
CA ASN A 225 -3.44 22.03 15.47
C ASN A 225 -3.51 21.03 14.29
N LEU A 226 -3.14 19.76 14.54
CA LEU A 226 -3.04 18.74 13.49
C LEU A 226 -4.33 18.61 12.66
N PHE A 227 -5.50 18.65 13.31
CA PHE A 227 -6.78 18.50 12.62
C PHE A 227 -7.00 19.58 11.55
N GLU A 228 -6.67 20.84 11.83
CA GLU A 228 -6.77 21.93 10.85
C GLU A 228 -5.86 21.66 9.64
N GLY A 229 -4.63 21.21 9.89
CA GLY A 229 -3.71 20.78 8.85
C GLY A 229 -4.26 19.63 8.00
N GLU A 230 -4.86 18.61 8.63
CA GLU A 230 -5.47 17.48 7.93
C GLU A 230 -6.66 17.89 7.06
N VAL A 231 -7.46 18.86 7.51
CA VAL A 231 -8.53 19.43 6.70
C VAL A 231 -7.93 20.12 5.48
N LEU A 232 -6.98 21.02 5.64
CA LEU A 232 -6.34 21.73 4.53
C LEU A 232 -5.66 20.77 3.53
N GLU A 233 -4.92 19.78 4.04
CA GLU A 233 -4.25 18.78 3.20
C GLU A 233 -5.24 17.88 2.46
N SER A 234 -6.42 17.64 3.02
CA SER A 234 -7.47 16.89 2.33
C SER A 234 -7.96 17.60 1.07
N TRP A 235 -8.03 18.93 1.07
CA TRP A 235 -8.38 19.72 -0.12
C TRP A 235 -7.26 19.68 -1.17
N ASN A 236 -6.00 19.83 -0.74
CA ASN A 236 -4.84 19.72 -1.64
C ASN A 236 -4.80 18.33 -2.31
N SER A 237 -5.06 17.28 -1.54
CA SER A 237 -5.11 15.90 -2.05
C SER A 237 -6.21 15.71 -3.10
N ILE A 238 -7.34 16.40 -2.95
CA ILE A 238 -8.46 16.30 -3.88
C ILE A 238 -8.20 17.06 -5.18
N GLU A 239 -7.62 18.25 -5.11
CA GLU A 239 -7.17 18.97 -6.32
C GLU A 239 -6.16 18.12 -7.11
N ASN A 240 -5.16 17.54 -6.43
CA ASN A 240 -4.19 16.63 -7.04
C ASN A 240 -4.81 15.36 -7.60
N PHE A 241 -5.87 14.84 -6.95
CA PHE A 241 -6.59 13.66 -7.43
C PHE A 241 -7.23 13.93 -8.80
N TYR A 242 -7.96 15.03 -8.96
CA TYR A 242 -8.57 15.38 -10.25
C TYR A 242 -7.50 15.63 -11.32
N GLU A 243 -6.44 16.37 -10.98
CA GLU A 243 -5.32 16.64 -11.89
C GLU A 243 -4.63 15.36 -12.38
N SER A 244 -4.42 14.38 -11.49
CA SER A 244 -3.77 13.10 -11.83
C SER A 244 -4.66 12.16 -12.63
N ASN A 245 -5.98 12.39 -12.66
CA ASN A 245 -6.96 11.54 -13.34
C ASN A 245 -7.50 12.15 -14.64
N ARG A 246 -6.86 13.19 -15.18
CA ARG A 246 -7.22 13.83 -16.46
C ARG A 246 -7.43 12.84 -17.60
N ILE A 247 -6.60 11.80 -17.70
CA ILE A 247 -6.70 10.77 -18.75
C ILE A 247 -8.04 10.04 -18.68
N CYS A 248 -8.54 9.75 -17.47
CA CYS A 248 -9.78 9.01 -17.27
C CYS A 248 -11.02 9.92 -17.35
N LEU A 249 -10.91 11.12 -16.79
CA LEU A 249 -12.02 12.06 -16.65
C LEU A 249 -12.22 12.94 -17.90
N GLY A 250 -11.16 13.19 -18.66
CA GLY A 250 -11.12 14.22 -19.69
C GLY A 250 -10.68 15.57 -19.13
N ASN A 251 -10.03 16.38 -19.97
CA ASN A 251 -9.48 17.69 -19.57
C ASN A 251 -10.57 18.64 -19.07
N GLU A 252 -11.69 18.73 -19.81
CA GLU A 252 -12.77 19.67 -19.53
C GLU A 252 -13.42 19.43 -18.17
N LEU A 253 -13.82 18.19 -17.86
CA LEU A 253 -14.41 17.85 -16.57
C LEU A 253 -13.43 18.09 -15.42
N THR A 254 -12.16 17.77 -15.65
CA THR A 254 -11.12 18.02 -14.66
C THR A 254 -11.01 19.52 -14.35
N ASP A 255 -10.98 20.37 -15.39
CA ASP A 255 -10.86 21.82 -15.22
C ASP A 255 -12.09 22.41 -14.53
N LEU A 256 -13.30 21.94 -14.86
CA LEU A 256 -14.54 22.35 -14.20
C LEU A 256 -14.57 21.94 -12.72
N MET A 257 -14.23 20.69 -12.40
CA MET A 257 -14.20 20.22 -11.01
C MET A 257 -13.14 20.97 -10.19
N ILE A 258 -11.94 21.21 -10.75
CA ILE A 258 -10.91 22.01 -10.08
C ILE A 258 -11.40 23.45 -9.85
N LYS A 259 -12.06 24.07 -10.83
CA LYS A 259 -12.63 25.42 -10.69
C LYS A 259 -13.69 25.45 -9.59
N PHE A 260 -14.58 24.46 -9.56
CA PHE A 260 -15.61 24.31 -8.54
C PHE A 260 -15.02 24.14 -7.12
N ILE A 261 -14.01 23.28 -6.98
CA ILE A 261 -13.24 23.10 -5.74
C ILE A 261 -12.64 24.44 -5.29
N LYS A 262 -11.95 25.16 -6.19
CA LYS A 262 -11.33 26.45 -5.88
C LYS A 262 -12.36 27.51 -5.47
N SER A 263 -13.54 27.55 -6.08
CA SER A 263 -14.63 28.45 -5.66
C SER A 263 -15.09 28.16 -4.23
N MET A 264 -15.19 26.89 -3.83
CA MET A 264 -15.50 26.55 -2.43
C MET A 264 -14.37 26.97 -1.47
N ARG A 265 -13.11 26.80 -1.87
CA ARG A 265 -11.98 27.25 -1.05
C ARG A 265 -11.93 28.76 -0.88
N GLN A 266 -12.26 29.53 -1.92
CA GLN A 266 -12.36 30.99 -1.86
C GLN A 266 -13.41 31.47 -0.85
N GLU A 267 -14.48 30.70 -0.66
CA GLU A 267 -15.51 30.95 0.37
C GLU A 267 -15.12 30.40 1.76
N GLY A 268 -13.97 29.74 1.89
CA GLY A 268 -13.40 29.29 3.17
C GLY A 268 -13.96 27.98 3.71
N TYR A 269 -14.65 27.17 2.90
CA TYR A 269 -15.14 25.85 3.32
C TYR A 269 -14.00 24.88 3.70
N ASP A 270 -12.78 25.13 3.21
CA ASP A 270 -11.57 24.35 3.53
C ASP A 270 -11.00 24.56 4.93
N ARG A 271 -11.62 25.43 5.74
CA ARG A 271 -11.29 25.61 7.15
C ARG A 271 -12.04 24.68 8.08
N TYR A 272 -13.14 24.06 7.62
CA TYR A 272 -14.04 23.31 8.49
C TYR A 272 -14.73 22.10 7.85
N LEU A 273 -14.69 21.94 6.52
CA LEU A 273 -15.13 20.72 5.85
C LEU A 273 -13.94 19.93 5.36
N ARG A 274 -13.89 18.63 5.66
CA ARG A 274 -12.88 17.72 5.13
C ARG A 274 -13.29 17.28 3.74
N ALA A 275 -12.37 17.35 2.78
CA ALA A 275 -12.57 16.83 1.44
C ALA A 275 -12.10 15.37 1.33
N GLY A 276 -12.80 14.58 0.54
CA GLY A 276 -12.51 13.18 0.28
C GLY A 276 -13.07 12.77 -1.07
N GLN A 277 -12.76 11.53 -1.46
CA GLN A 277 -13.28 10.97 -2.70
C GLN A 277 -13.84 9.57 -2.48
N SER A 278 -14.82 9.23 -3.30
CA SER A 278 -15.21 7.85 -3.59
C SER A 278 -15.19 7.71 -5.11
N VAL A 279 -14.41 6.80 -5.68
CA VAL A 279 -14.25 6.69 -7.14
C VAL A 279 -13.86 8.05 -7.75
N TYR A 280 -14.76 8.78 -8.42
CA TYR A 280 -14.52 10.18 -8.85
C TYR A 280 -15.51 11.21 -8.26
N TYR A 281 -16.27 10.81 -7.23
CA TYR A 281 -17.10 11.71 -6.43
C TYR A 281 -16.23 12.60 -5.56
N LEU A 282 -16.49 13.90 -5.55
CA LEU A 282 -16.00 14.78 -4.50
C LEU A 282 -16.95 14.68 -3.31
N ASN A 283 -16.42 14.37 -2.14
CA ASN A 283 -17.20 14.28 -0.92
C ASN A 283 -16.69 15.27 0.12
N LEU A 284 -17.60 16.05 0.70
CA LEU A 284 -17.33 16.95 1.80
C LEU A 284 -18.04 16.47 3.06
N SER A 285 -17.34 16.46 4.19
CA SER A 285 -17.89 15.98 5.46
C SER A 285 -17.32 16.71 6.67
N ARG A 286 -17.92 16.47 7.84
CA ARG A 286 -17.43 16.91 9.16
C ARG A 286 -16.70 15.80 9.92
N SER A 287 -16.20 14.78 9.23
CA SER A 287 -15.51 13.65 9.87
C SER A 287 -14.07 14.00 10.27
N ARG A 288 -13.66 13.60 11.48
CA ARG A 288 -12.26 13.68 11.95
C ARG A 288 -11.35 12.75 11.16
N LYS A 289 -11.86 11.57 10.79
CA LYS A 289 -11.08 10.51 10.14
C LYS A 289 -11.55 10.27 8.72
N HIS A 290 -10.69 9.64 7.93
CA HIS A 290 -11.09 9.19 6.60
C HIS A 290 -12.21 8.14 6.71
N GLY A 291 -13.30 8.33 5.94
CA GLY A 291 -14.52 7.52 5.99
C GLY A 291 -15.79 8.37 6.19
N TYR A 292 -16.90 7.94 5.59
CA TYR A 292 -18.20 8.63 5.64
C TYR A 292 -18.94 8.33 6.94
N LEU A 293 -18.44 8.85 8.07
CA LEU A 293 -19.16 8.74 9.34
C LEU A 293 -20.05 9.97 9.54
N GLY A 294 -21.36 9.75 9.40
CA GLY A 294 -22.40 10.75 9.62
C GLY A 294 -22.82 11.49 8.36
N SER A 295 -22.85 12.83 8.42
CA SER A 295 -23.37 13.66 7.35
C SER A 295 -22.30 14.05 6.33
N TYR A 296 -22.65 14.02 5.05
CA TYR A 296 -21.76 14.39 3.94
C TYR A 296 -22.53 14.90 2.74
N ILE A 297 -21.86 15.69 1.90
CA ILE A 297 -22.35 16.11 0.59
C ILE A 297 -21.42 15.50 -0.46
N SER A 298 -22.02 14.90 -1.48
CA SER A 298 -21.35 14.29 -2.63
C SER A 298 -21.63 15.09 -3.88
N PHE A 299 -20.61 15.24 -4.73
CA PHE A 299 -20.67 15.91 -6.02
C PHE A 299 -20.14 14.99 -7.10
N TRP A 300 -20.89 14.86 -8.20
CA TRP A 300 -20.57 14.02 -9.34
C TRP A 300 -20.80 14.78 -10.64
N GLY A 301 -19.75 14.95 -11.45
CA GLY A 301 -19.93 15.44 -12.80
C GLY A 301 -20.36 14.31 -13.73
N GLU A 302 -21.56 14.41 -14.29
CA GLU A 302 -22.08 13.43 -15.24
C GLU A 302 -21.65 13.76 -16.68
N TYR A 303 -21.32 12.71 -17.43
CA TYR A 303 -21.01 12.79 -18.86
C TYR A 303 -21.97 11.93 -19.65
N ASP A 304 -22.29 12.36 -20.88
CA ASP A 304 -22.87 11.45 -21.86
C ASP A 304 -21.77 10.53 -22.44
N SER A 305 -22.03 9.23 -22.45
CA SER A 305 -21.14 8.24 -23.05
C SER A 305 -21.57 7.99 -24.50
N PHE A 306 -20.89 8.68 -25.42
CA PHE A 306 -20.83 8.49 -26.88
C PHE A 306 -21.98 9.03 -27.75
N HIS A 307 -21.60 9.96 -28.65
CA HIS A 307 -22.05 9.99 -30.05
C HIS A 307 -20.84 9.98 -31.02
N GLY A 308 -20.57 8.83 -31.64
CA GLY A 308 -19.73 8.72 -32.86
C GLY A 308 -18.23 8.42 -32.69
N TYR A 309 -17.61 8.04 -33.81
CA TYR A 309 -16.22 7.55 -33.98
C TYR A 309 -15.08 8.44 -33.42
N ASN A 310 -15.40 9.62 -32.86
CA ASN A 310 -14.44 10.57 -32.30
C ASN A 310 -14.49 10.72 -30.77
N GLY A 311 -15.38 10.02 -30.05
CA GLY A 311 -15.25 9.78 -28.61
C GLY A 311 -15.22 11.00 -27.69
N TYR A 312 -15.98 12.07 -28.00
CA TYR A 312 -16.13 13.21 -27.08
C TYR A 312 -17.13 12.86 -25.96
N LYS A 313 -16.77 13.21 -24.72
CA LYS A 313 -17.67 13.20 -23.56
C LYS A 313 -18.23 14.61 -23.42
N GLU A 314 -19.55 14.77 -23.47
CA GLU A 314 -20.20 16.05 -23.15
C GLU A 314 -20.63 16.03 -21.68
N ILE A 315 -20.34 17.10 -20.95
CA ILE A 315 -20.67 17.23 -19.53
C ILE A 315 -22.11 17.75 -19.45
N GLN A 316 -23.01 16.98 -18.83
CA GLN A 316 -24.43 17.36 -18.76
C GLN A 316 -24.76 18.15 -17.51
N CYS A 317 -24.36 17.65 -16.34
CA CYS A 317 -24.78 18.24 -15.07
C CYS A 317 -23.80 17.90 -13.93
N LEU A 318 -23.97 18.62 -12.83
CA LEU A 318 -23.42 18.29 -11.52
C LEU A 318 -24.53 17.66 -10.67
N ARG A 319 -24.45 16.34 -10.46
CA ARG A 319 -25.32 15.67 -9.51
C ARG A 319 -24.82 15.87 -8.09
N VAL A 320 -25.72 16.28 -7.21
CA VAL A 320 -25.46 16.61 -5.82
C VAL A 320 -26.32 15.73 -4.93
N THR A 321 -25.69 15.08 -3.95
CA THR A 321 -26.40 14.28 -2.93
C THR A 321 -26.00 14.75 -1.55
N TYR A 322 -26.97 15.13 -0.73
CA TYR A 322 -26.76 15.41 0.69
C TYR A 322 -27.30 14.26 1.54
N SER A 323 -26.45 13.73 2.40
CA SER A 323 -26.77 12.63 3.30
C SER A 323 -26.55 13.04 4.75
N VAL A 324 -27.45 12.58 5.63
CA VAL A 324 -27.34 12.70 7.09
C VAL A 324 -27.45 11.31 7.68
N GLU A 325 -26.48 10.91 8.50
CA GLU A 325 -26.41 9.55 9.08
C GLU A 325 -26.56 8.44 8.03
N CYS A 326 -25.85 8.58 6.91
CA CYS A 326 -25.87 7.65 5.77
C CYS A 326 -27.24 7.48 5.09
N LYS A 327 -28.19 8.40 5.31
CA LYS A 327 -29.46 8.47 4.58
C LYS A 327 -29.48 9.69 3.67
N THR A 328 -29.75 9.49 2.39
CA THR A 328 -29.96 10.58 1.44
C THR A 328 -31.18 11.38 1.86
N VAL A 329 -30.99 12.68 2.09
CA VAL A 329 -32.04 13.63 2.48
C VAL A 329 -32.41 14.55 1.33
N GLU A 330 -31.44 14.86 0.48
CA GLU A 330 -31.65 15.68 -0.70
C GLU A 330 -30.79 15.18 -1.86
N GLU A 331 -31.35 15.19 -3.05
CA GLU A 331 -30.68 14.81 -4.29
C GLU A 331 -31.21 15.67 -5.45
N PHE A 332 -30.31 16.21 -6.25
CA PHE A 332 -30.65 17.04 -7.41
C PHE A 332 -29.48 17.15 -8.37
N GLU A 333 -29.75 17.75 -9.52
CA GLU A 333 -28.77 18.06 -10.56
C GLU A 333 -28.74 19.58 -10.79
N GLU A 334 -27.55 20.10 -11.09
CA GLU A 334 -27.34 21.46 -11.58
C GLU A 334 -26.80 21.38 -13.00
N ASP A 335 -27.31 22.20 -13.92
CA ASP A 335 -26.91 22.18 -15.33
C ASP A 335 -25.44 22.57 -15.55
N GLU A 336 -24.81 23.18 -14.55
CA GLU A 336 -23.40 23.61 -14.60
C GLU A 336 -22.63 23.15 -13.35
N ILE A 337 -21.35 22.82 -13.54
CA ILE A 337 -20.43 22.52 -12.44
C ILE A 337 -19.93 23.84 -11.83
N ILE A 338 -20.81 24.48 -11.06
CA ILE A 338 -20.54 25.75 -10.37
C ILE A 338 -21.09 25.74 -8.94
N LEU A 339 -20.57 26.63 -8.10
CA LEU A 339 -21.07 26.80 -6.75
C LEU A 339 -22.35 27.64 -6.79
N THR A 340 -23.51 26.97 -6.77
CA THR A 340 -24.84 27.61 -6.79
C THR A 340 -25.30 28.02 -5.38
N PRO A 341 -26.30 28.93 -5.24
CA PRO A 341 -26.88 29.26 -3.95
C PRO A 341 -27.47 28.04 -3.21
N ARG A 342 -28.02 27.06 -3.94
CA ARG A 342 -28.55 25.81 -3.37
C ARG A 342 -27.44 24.97 -2.75
N ILE A 343 -26.33 24.78 -3.48
CA ILE A 343 -25.15 24.09 -2.95
C ILE A 343 -24.58 24.82 -1.73
N ARG A 344 -24.45 26.15 -1.78
CA ARG A 344 -23.99 26.94 -0.61
C ARG A 344 -24.85 26.69 0.62
N ASN A 345 -26.17 26.68 0.48
CA ASN A 345 -27.07 26.42 1.60
C ASN A 345 -26.81 25.05 2.23
N LEU A 346 -26.60 24.01 1.41
CA LEU A 346 -26.25 22.68 1.91
C LEU A 346 -24.89 22.65 2.60
N LEU A 347 -23.87 23.29 2.03
CA LEU A 347 -22.55 23.40 2.66
C LEU A 347 -22.62 24.11 4.03
N HIS A 348 -23.43 25.16 4.14
CA HIS A 348 -23.68 25.85 5.41
C HIS A 348 -24.42 24.96 6.42
N GLN A 349 -25.38 24.15 5.97
CA GLN A 349 -26.07 23.19 6.83
C GLN A 349 -25.11 22.10 7.32
N LEU A 350 -24.27 21.57 6.43
CA LEU A 350 -23.25 20.58 6.78
C LEU A 350 -22.22 21.16 7.76
N ALA A 351 -21.79 22.41 7.58
CA ALA A 351 -20.85 23.08 8.46
C ALA A 351 -21.35 23.21 9.91
N LYS A 352 -22.67 23.31 10.10
CA LYS A 352 -23.33 23.37 11.41
C LYS A 352 -23.45 22.01 12.09
N GLN A 353 -23.20 20.90 11.39
CA GLN A 353 -23.23 19.57 11.97
C GLN A 353 -22.03 19.37 12.92
N PRO A 354 -22.20 18.54 13.98
CA PRO A 354 -21.10 18.17 14.86
C PRO A 354 -19.97 17.49 14.09
N ILE A 355 -18.74 17.65 14.61
CA ILE A 355 -17.58 16.92 14.10
C ILE A 355 -17.68 15.49 14.60
N ASN A 356 -17.71 14.51 13.69
CA ASN A 356 -17.81 13.08 14.00
C ASN A 356 -16.46 12.38 14.08
#